data_AF-A0A6N6VY35-F1
#
_entry.id   AF-A0A6N6VY35-F1
#
_cell.length_a   1.000
_cell.length_b   1.000
_cell.length_c   1.000
_cell.angle_alpha   90.00
_cell.angle_beta   90.00
_cell.angle_gamma   90.00
#
_symmetry.space_group_name_H-M   'P 1'
#
loop_
_entity.id
_entity.type
_entity.pdbx_description
1 polymer ?
#
loop_
_entity_poly.entity_id
_entity_poly.type
_entity_poly.pdbx_seq_one_letter_code
_entity_poly.pdbx_strand_id
1 'polypeptide(L)'
;DGYAASHRAVREMKADGLVPEDTKVRSSKYLNNVIEQDHRHIKSRTYVMLGFKRFRSATTTISGIELTHRIRKGQFDLTELGLKEATAPAVWNTVLPTR
;
A
#
# COMPACT_ATOMS: atom_id res chain seq x y z
N ASP A 1 -8.51 23.76 15.09
CA ASP A 1 -8.66 22.30 15.25
C ASP A 1 -7.61 21.83 16.26
N GLY A 2 -7.92 21.90 17.55
CA GLY A 2 -6.95 21.78 18.64
C GLY A 2 -7.20 20.53 19.48
N TYR A 3 -6.20 19.64 19.52
CA TYR A 3 -6.16 18.31 20.15
C TYR A 3 -6.64 17.12 19.31
N ALA A 4 -5.72 16.16 19.16
CA ALA A 4 -5.67 15.19 18.08
C ALA A 4 -6.42 13.90 18.41
N ALA A 5 -7.36 13.52 17.54
CA ALA A 5 -8.08 12.24 17.57
C ALA A 5 -7.15 11.02 17.73
N SER A 6 -5.88 11.14 17.34
CA SER A 6 -4.86 10.11 17.43
C SER A 6 -4.53 9.64 18.85
N HIS A 7 -4.51 10.53 19.86
CA HIS A 7 -4.22 10.10 21.24
C HIS A 7 -5.36 9.29 21.85
N ARG A 8 -6.61 9.68 21.54
CA ARG A 8 -7.79 8.93 21.96
C ARG A 8 -7.86 7.58 21.26
N ALA A 9 -7.68 7.55 19.95
CA ALA A 9 -7.68 6.33 19.17
C ALA A 9 -6.64 5.32 19.67
N VAL A 10 -5.41 5.75 19.99
CA VAL A 10 -4.39 4.81 20.50
C VAL A 10 -4.73 4.29 21.90
N ARG A 11 -5.38 5.08 22.77
CA ARG A 11 -5.86 4.58 24.06
C ARG A 11 -6.94 3.51 23.89
N GLU A 12 -7.89 3.75 22.99
CA GLU A 12 -8.95 2.79 22.66
C GLU A 12 -8.33 1.51 22.06
N MET A 13 -7.40 1.63 21.11
CA MET A 13 -6.69 0.47 20.54
C MET A 13 -5.91 -0.35 21.58
N LYS A 14 -5.35 0.29 22.62
CA LYS A 14 -4.71 -0.42 23.74
C LYS A 14 -5.73 -1.18 24.58
N ALA A 15 -6.83 -0.52 24.94
CA ALA A 15 -7.92 -1.13 25.69
C ALA A 15 -8.53 -2.34 24.94
N ASP A 16 -8.61 -2.26 23.61
CA ASP A 16 -9.10 -3.34 22.74
C ASP A 16 -8.04 -4.43 22.49
N GLY A 17 -6.81 -4.28 23.01
CA GLY A 17 -5.71 -5.22 22.79
C GLY A 17 -5.18 -5.26 21.35
N LEU A 18 -5.52 -4.26 20.52
CA LEU A 18 -5.11 -4.17 19.12
C LEU A 18 -3.65 -3.70 18.96
N VAL A 19 -3.10 -3.04 19.97
CA VAL A 19 -1.70 -2.61 20.01
C VAL A 19 -1.07 -2.93 21.36
N PRO A 20 0.24 -3.19 21.43
CA PRO A 20 0.94 -3.41 22.70
C PRO A 20 0.77 -2.27 23.70
N GLU A 21 0.65 -2.59 24.99
CA GLU A 21 0.48 -1.61 26.07
C GLU A 21 1.65 -0.62 26.15
N ASP A 22 2.85 -1.03 25.78
CA ASP A 22 4.05 -0.19 25.75
C ASP A 22 4.15 0.71 24.50
N THR A 23 3.18 0.65 23.59
CA THR A 23 3.14 1.50 22.39
C THR A 23 3.15 2.98 22.76
N LYS A 24 4.18 3.71 22.32
CA LYS A 24 4.33 5.15 22.57
C LYS A 24 3.79 5.97 21.39
N VAL A 25 2.87 6.88 21.67
CA VAL A 25 2.39 7.86 20.68
C VAL A 25 3.40 8.98 20.53
N ARG A 26 3.81 9.28 19.29
CA ARG A 26 4.71 10.39 18.97
C ARG A 26 4.00 11.38 18.05
N SER A 27 3.89 12.63 18.46
CA SER A 27 3.41 13.73 17.62
C SER A 27 4.63 14.47 17.03
N SER A 28 5.17 13.99 15.92
CA SER A 28 6.29 14.62 15.22
C SER A 28 5.94 14.92 13.78
N LYS A 29 5.99 16.20 13.40
CA LYS A 29 5.73 16.65 12.02
C LYS A 29 6.66 15.96 11.02
N TYR A 30 7.93 15.80 11.38
CA TYR A 30 8.90 15.13 10.52
C TYR A 30 8.54 13.65 10.29
N LEU A 31 8.23 12.90 11.36
CA LEU A 31 7.83 11.50 11.24
C LEU A 31 6.54 11.35 10.43
N ASN A 32 5.58 12.25 10.63
CA ASN A 32 4.36 12.29 9.83
C ASN A 32 4.65 12.54 8.35
N ASN A 33 5.59 13.44 8.03
CA ASN A 33 5.96 13.72 6.64
C ASN A 33 6.59 12.50 5.94
N VAL A 34 7.38 11.69 6.65
CA VAL A 34 8.00 10.48 6.09
C VAL A 34 6.92 9.45 5.75
N ILE A 35 5.97 9.21 6.66
CA ILE A 35 4.83 8.32 6.39
C ILE A 35 3.96 8.89 5.26
N GLU A 36 3.75 10.21 5.25
CA GLU A 36 2.96 10.88 4.22
C GLU A 36 3.61 10.80 2.83
N GLN A 37 4.93 10.80 2.79
CA GLN A 37 5.69 10.63 1.56
C GLN A 37 5.56 9.20 1.01
N ASP A 38 5.60 8.18 1.88
CA ASP A 38 5.55 6.77 1.47
C ASP A 38 4.26 6.44 0.72
N HIS A 39 3.10 6.82 1.27
CA HIS A 39 1.82 6.49 0.66
C HIS A 39 1.38 7.48 -0.45
N ARG A 40 2.16 8.53 -0.76
CA ARG A 40 1.80 9.55 -1.75
C ARG A 40 1.56 8.96 -3.13
N HIS A 41 2.33 7.93 -3.50
CA HIS A 41 2.19 7.27 -4.79
C HIS A 41 0.85 6.55 -4.94
N ILE A 42 0.44 5.82 -3.89
CA ILE A 42 -0.86 5.14 -3.85
C ILE A 42 -1.98 6.19 -3.88
N LYS A 43 -1.91 7.21 -3.01
CA LYS A 43 -2.90 8.29 -2.97
C LYS A 43 -3.05 8.97 -4.32
N SER A 44 -1.97 9.30 -5.01
CA SER A 44 -2.02 9.95 -6.33
C SER A 44 -2.75 9.10 -7.37
N ARG A 45 -2.53 7.78 -7.37
CA ARG A 45 -3.23 6.85 -8.28
C ARG A 45 -4.70 6.67 -7.93
N THR A 46 -5.04 6.64 -6.64
CA THR A 46 -6.41 6.44 -6.18
C THR A 46 -7.24 7.73 -6.17
N TYR A 47 -6.60 8.91 -6.13
CA TYR A 47 -7.28 10.21 -6.03
C TYR A 47 -8.16 10.50 -7.24
N VAL A 48 -7.73 10.08 -8.44
CA VAL A 48 -8.51 10.22 -9.68
C VAL A 48 -9.62 9.18 -9.82
N MET A 49 -9.71 8.21 -8.89
CA MET A 49 -10.78 7.21 -8.85
C MET A 49 -11.95 7.74 -8.00
N LEU A 50 -13.19 7.40 -8.34
CA LEU A 50 -14.41 7.71 -7.56
C LEU A 50 -14.50 6.98 -6.20
N GLY A 51 -13.36 6.58 -5.64
CA GLY A 51 -13.21 5.72 -4.48
C GLY A 51 -13.54 4.25 -4.77
N PHE A 52 -13.12 3.39 -3.85
CA PHE A 52 -13.45 1.96 -3.92
C PHE A 52 -14.80 1.71 -3.26
N LYS A 53 -15.71 1.02 -3.98
CA LYS A 53 -17.03 0.64 -3.44
C LYS A 53 -17.00 -0.62 -2.57
N ARG A 54 -15.92 -1.40 -2.64
CA ARG A 54 -15.76 -2.67 -1.91
C ARG A 54 -14.31 -2.83 -1.45
N PHE A 55 -14.11 -3.34 -0.23
CA PHE A 55 -12.78 -3.58 0.33
C PHE A 55 -11.96 -4.56 -0.51
N ARG A 56 -12.54 -5.68 -0.94
CA ARG A 56 -11.85 -6.65 -1.79
C ARG A 56 -11.26 -6.00 -3.06
N SER A 57 -12.03 -5.13 -3.72
CA SER A 57 -11.59 -4.40 -4.91
C SER A 57 -10.48 -3.39 -4.58
N ALA A 58 -10.58 -2.69 -3.44
CA ALA A 58 -9.53 -1.81 -2.96
C ALA A 58 -8.22 -2.58 -2.73
N THR A 59 -8.29 -3.72 -2.02
CA THR A 59 -7.13 -4.56 -1.73
C THR A 59 -6.45 -5.02 -3.02
N THR A 60 -7.18 -5.62 -3.96
CA THR A 60 -6.60 -6.06 -5.25
C THR A 60 -5.95 -4.90 -6.02
N THR A 61 -6.60 -3.73 -6.05
CA THR A 61 -6.10 -2.58 -6.80
C THR A 61 -4.82 -2.01 -6.17
N ILE A 62 -4.83 -1.81 -4.85
CA ILE A 62 -3.67 -1.31 -4.10
C ILE A 62 -2.50 -2.29 -4.22
N SER A 63 -2.73 -3.60 -4.09
CA SER A 63 -1.68 -4.61 -4.28
C SER A 63 -1.10 -4.60 -5.70
N GLY A 64 -1.92 -4.37 -6.74
CA GLY A 64 -1.43 -4.23 -8.11
C GLY A 64 -0.57 -2.97 -8.33
N ILE A 65 -0.96 -1.84 -7.72
CA ILE A 65 -0.17 -0.60 -7.72
C ILE A 65 1.18 -0.83 -7.03
N GLU A 66 1.18 -1.49 -5.87
CA GLU A 66 2.39 -1.80 -5.11
C GLU A 66 3.30 -2.77 -5.87
N LEU A 67 2.75 -3.82 -6.48
CA LEU A 67 3.49 -4.77 -7.32
C LEU A 67 4.20 -4.05 -8.46
N THR A 68 3.48 -3.19 -9.19
CA THR A 68 4.05 -2.41 -10.30
C THR A 68 5.20 -1.52 -9.83
N HIS A 69 5.05 -0.90 -8.65
CA HIS A 69 6.09 -0.07 -8.06
C HIS A 69 7.34 -0.87 -7.67
N ARG A 70 7.15 -2.06 -7.06
CA ARG A 70 8.26 -2.97 -6.71
C ARG A 70 9.00 -3.47 -7.94
N ILE A 71 8.28 -3.83 -9.01
CA ILE A 71 8.89 -4.18 -10.31
C ILE A 71 9.71 -3.01 -10.86
N ARG A 72 9.14 -1.80 -10.89
CA ARG A 72 9.84 -0.60 -11.39
C ARG A 72 11.10 -0.27 -10.60
N LYS A 73 11.14 -0.58 -9.30
CA LYS A 73 12.32 -0.41 -8.44
C LYS A 73 13.33 -1.57 -8.50
N GLY A 74 13.03 -2.65 -9.23
CA GLY A 74 13.83 -3.87 -9.22
C GLY A 74 13.79 -4.65 -7.89
N GLN A 75 12.77 -4.38 -7.05
CA GLN A 75 12.57 -5.02 -5.75
C GLN A 75 11.64 -6.24 -5.82
N PHE A 76 11.18 -6.59 -7.00
CA PHE A 76 10.34 -7.75 -7.24
C PHE A 76 11.11 -8.77 -8.05
N ASP A 77 11.20 -9.99 -7.54
CA ASP A 77 11.89 -11.08 -8.22
C ASP A 77 11.01 -11.65 -9.34
N LEU A 78 11.40 -11.38 -10.59
CA LEU A 78 10.71 -11.92 -11.77
C LEU A 78 11.15 -13.35 -12.10
N THR A 79 12.18 -13.89 -11.43
CA THR A 79 12.68 -15.24 -11.67
C THR A 79 11.71 -16.32 -11.20
N GLU A 80 11.05 -16.12 -10.06
CA GLU A 80 10.01 -17.03 -9.54
C GLU A 80 8.82 -17.17 -10.50
N LEU A 81 8.56 -16.16 -11.32
CA LEU A 81 7.52 -16.17 -12.34
C LEU A 81 7.99 -16.74 -13.69
N GLY A 82 9.27 -17.11 -13.82
CA GLY A 82 9.85 -17.56 -15.09
C GLY A 82 9.96 -16.45 -16.14
N LEU A 83 9.87 -15.17 -15.74
CA LEU A 83 9.77 -14.03 -16.66
C LEU A 83 11.10 -13.30 -16.87
N LYS A 84 12.20 -13.78 -16.27
CA LYS A 84 13.50 -13.10 -16.26
C LYS A 84 14.10 -12.91 -17.67
N GLU A 85 13.89 -13.90 -18.53
CA GLU A 85 14.43 -13.96 -19.91
C GLU A 85 13.31 -13.82 -20.96
N ALA A 86 12.05 -13.69 -20.52
CA ALA A 86 10.92 -13.60 -21.42
C ALA A 86 10.82 -12.17 -21.96
N THR A 87 10.77 -12.03 -23.29
CA THR A 87 10.49 -10.73 -23.91
C THR A 87 9.13 -10.22 -23.43
N ALA A 88 9.00 -8.91 -23.17
CA ALA A 88 7.74 -8.34 -22.67
C ALA A 88 6.48 -8.86 -23.42
N PRO A 89 6.48 -8.99 -24.76
CA PRO A 89 5.34 -9.58 -25.49
C PRO A 89 5.01 -11.03 -25.12
N ALA A 90 6.03 -11.88 -24.87
CA ALA A 90 5.82 -13.27 -24.47
C ALA A 90 5.16 -13.35 -23.08
N VAL A 91 5.60 -12.51 -22.15
CA VAL A 91 4.99 -12.38 -20.82
C VAL A 91 3.52 -11.96 -20.94
N TRP A 92 3.23 -10.92 -21.73
CA TRP A 92 1.87 -10.41 -21.94
C TRP A 92 0.91 -11.48 -22.49
N ASN A 93 1.38 -12.33 -23.40
CA ASN A 93 0.57 -13.40 -24.00
C ASN A 93 0.32 -14.58 -23.06
N THR A 94 1.19 -14.83 -22.07
CA THR A 94 1.02 -15.92 -21.09
C THR A 94 0.08 -15.57 -19.94
N VAL A 95 -0.04 -14.29 -19.58
CA VAL A 95 -0.76 -13.83 -18.38
C VAL A 95 -2.25 -13.55 -18.65
N LEU A 96 -2.60 -13.14 -19.86
CA LEU A 96 -4.00 -12.99 -20.26
C LEU A 96 -4.48 -14.31 -20.85
N PRO A 97 -5.56 -14.94 -20.33
CA PRO A 97 -6.16 -16.05 -21.03
C PRO A 97 -6.60 -15.52 -22.39
N THR A 98 -6.08 -16.14 -23.45
CA THR A 98 -6.69 -16.06 -24.77
C THR A 98 -8.17 -16.35 -24.60
N ARG A 99 -9.00 -15.34 -24.83
CA ARG A 99 -10.43 -15.54 -25.03
C ARG A 99 -10.66 -16.26 -26.35
#